data_AF-G5LWL5-F1
#
_entry.id   AF-G5LWL5-F1
#
_cell.length_a   1.000
_cell.length_b   1.000
_cell.length_c   1.000
_cell.angle_alpha   90.00
_cell.angle_beta   90.00
_cell.angle_gamma   90.00
#
_symmetry.space_group_name_H-M   'P 1'
#
loop_
_entity.id
_entity.type
_entity.pdbx_description
1 polymer ?
#
loop_
_entity_poly.entity_id
_entity_poly.type
_entity_poly.pdbx_seq_one_letter_code
_entity_poly.pdbx_strand_id
1 'polypeptide(L)'
;AGVMAASWAQYQAQDALIKTCEKAGIELTLFHGRGGSIGRGGAPAHAALLSQPPGSLKGGLRVTEQGEMIRFKYGLPEVTVSSLSLYTSAILEANLLPPPEPKDSWRHIMDELSVISCETYRGYVRENKDFVPYFRSATPEQELGKLPLGSRPAKRRPTGGVESLRAIPWIFAWTQNRLMLPAWLGAGTALQKVVEDGKQSELEAMCRDWPFFSTRLGMLEMVFSKADLWLADYYDQRLVAKTLWPLGKELRDLLEEDIKVVLAIANDSHLMADLPWIAESIQLRNVYTDPLNVLQAELLYRSRLTEEQGKSPDPRVEQALMVTIAGVAAGMRNTG
;
A
#
# COMPACT_ATOMS: atom_id res chain seq x y z
N ALA A 1 -9.20 6.01 -5.94
CA ALA A 1 -10.44 5.29 -5.62
C ALA A 1 -10.24 4.39 -4.40
N GLY A 2 -9.15 4.54 -3.64
CA GLY A 2 -8.81 3.58 -2.59
C GLY A 2 -8.34 2.24 -3.16
N VAL A 3 -7.74 1.43 -2.29
CA VAL A 3 -7.20 0.11 -2.64
C VAL A 3 -8.29 -0.93 -2.84
N MET A 4 -9.40 -0.86 -2.09
CA MET A 4 -10.46 -1.85 -2.12
C MET A 4 -11.18 -1.84 -3.47
N ALA A 5 -11.70 -0.67 -3.88
CA ALA A 5 -12.33 -0.49 -5.19
C ALA A 5 -11.37 -0.81 -6.36
N ALA A 6 -10.11 -0.36 -6.28
CA ALA A 6 -9.13 -0.64 -7.33
C ALA A 6 -8.88 -2.14 -7.52
N SER A 7 -8.83 -2.88 -6.41
CA SER A 7 -8.57 -4.32 -6.41
C SER A 7 -9.76 -5.11 -6.92
N TRP A 8 -10.98 -4.72 -6.53
CA TRP A 8 -12.19 -5.35 -7.01
C TRP A 8 -12.40 -5.12 -8.51
N ALA A 9 -12.25 -3.87 -8.95
CA ALA A 9 -12.32 -3.53 -10.36
C ALA A 9 -11.27 -4.29 -11.20
N GLN A 10 -10.05 -4.47 -10.66
CA GLN A 10 -9.01 -5.25 -11.32
C GLN A 10 -9.41 -6.72 -11.45
N TYR A 11 -9.95 -7.34 -10.38
CA TYR A 11 -10.41 -8.73 -10.42
C TYR A 11 -11.50 -8.93 -11.48
N GLN A 12 -12.54 -8.07 -11.47
CA GLN A 12 -13.62 -8.12 -12.44
C GLN A 12 -13.12 -7.92 -13.88
N ALA A 13 -12.21 -6.98 -14.11
CA ALA A 13 -11.65 -6.71 -15.43
C ALA A 13 -10.83 -7.89 -15.96
N GLN A 14 -10.00 -8.52 -15.12
CA GLN A 14 -9.23 -9.70 -15.49
C GLN A 14 -10.15 -10.87 -15.85
N ASP A 15 -11.14 -11.18 -15.01
CA ASP A 15 -12.12 -12.25 -15.26
C ASP A 15 -12.87 -12.03 -16.58
N ALA A 16 -13.32 -10.80 -16.85
CA ALA A 16 -13.99 -10.45 -18.09
C ALA A 16 -13.06 -10.61 -19.32
N LEU A 17 -11.82 -10.13 -19.24
CA LEU A 17 -10.84 -10.26 -20.33
C LEU A 17 -10.52 -11.73 -20.64
N ILE A 18 -10.32 -12.56 -19.61
CA ILE A 18 -10.06 -13.99 -19.76
C ILE A 18 -11.21 -14.64 -20.54
N LYS A 19 -12.46 -14.42 -20.11
CA LYS A 19 -13.66 -14.97 -20.76
C LYS A 19 -13.83 -14.49 -22.20
N THR A 20 -13.52 -13.21 -22.47
CA THR A 20 -13.58 -12.66 -23.83
C THR A 20 -12.52 -13.26 -24.74
N CYS A 21 -11.27 -13.36 -24.29
CA CYS A 21 -10.17 -13.91 -25.07
C CYS A 21 -10.34 -15.42 -25.31
N GLU A 22 -10.82 -16.18 -24.33
CA GLU A 22 -11.11 -17.61 -24.47
C GLU A 22 -12.17 -17.87 -25.54
N LYS A 23 -13.26 -17.09 -25.56
CA LYS A 23 -14.28 -17.16 -26.62
C LYS A 23 -13.74 -16.80 -28.00
N ALA A 24 -12.73 -15.94 -28.07
CA ALA A 24 -12.12 -15.50 -29.31
C ALA A 24 -10.95 -16.41 -29.77
N GLY A 25 -10.57 -17.42 -28.99
CA GLY A 25 -9.39 -18.26 -29.27
C GLY A 25 -8.07 -17.48 -29.21
N ILE A 26 -8.01 -16.40 -28.42
CA ILE A 26 -6.81 -15.55 -28.25
C ILE A 26 -6.13 -15.93 -26.94
N GLU A 27 -4.83 -16.22 -26.99
CA GLU A 27 -4.01 -16.40 -25.79
C GLU A 27 -3.73 -15.04 -25.11
N LEU A 28 -4.30 -14.84 -23.92
CA LEU A 28 -4.14 -13.61 -23.14
C LEU A 28 -2.96 -13.72 -22.18
N THR A 29 -2.05 -12.75 -22.22
CA THR A 29 -1.04 -12.54 -21.19
C THR A 29 -1.33 -11.27 -20.40
N LEU A 30 -1.60 -11.41 -19.11
CA LEU A 30 -1.77 -10.27 -18.19
C LEU A 30 -0.39 -9.76 -17.76
N PHE A 31 -0.12 -8.47 -18.01
CA PHE A 31 1.08 -7.82 -17.51
C PHE A 31 0.78 -7.05 -16.22
N HIS A 32 1.27 -7.57 -15.10
CA HIS A 32 1.10 -6.94 -13.79
C HIS A 32 2.07 -5.77 -13.61
N GLY A 33 1.51 -4.61 -13.24
CA GLY A 33 2.26 -3.40 -12.94
C GLY A 33 3.01 -3.46 -11.61
N ARG A 34 3.42 -2.29 -11.11
CA ARG A 34 4.05 -2.14 -9.79
C ARG A 34 3.01 -2.18 -8.67
N GLY A 35 3.44 -2.61 -7.49
CA GLY A 35 2.63 -2.60 -6.27
C GLY A 35 1.71 -3.81 -6.16
N GLY A 36 0.76 -3.74 -5.25
CA GLY A 36 -0.20 -4.81 -5.00
C GLY A 36 0.42 -6.06 -4.37
N SER A 37 -0.43 -7.07 -4.16
CA SER A 37 -0.06 -8.29 -3.45
C SER A 37 0.98 -9.15 -4.18
N ILE A 38 0.95 -9.17 -5.54
CA ILE A 38 1.91 -9.93 -6.37
C ILE A 38 3.34 -9.35 -6.26
N GLY A 39 3.47 -8.03 -6.12
CA GLY A 39 4.78 -7.36 -6.05
C GLY A 39 5.60 -7.67 -4.78
N ARG A 40 5.01 -8.27 -3.75
CA ARG A 40 5.60 -8.42 -2.40
C ARG A 40 6.83 -9.32 -2.33
N GLY A 41 6.96 -10.30 -3.23
CA GLY A 41 7.94 -11.38 -3.11
C GLY A 41 7.65 -12.35 -1.96
N GLY A 42 8.37 -13.47 -1.94
CA GLY A 42 8.21 -14.50 -0.92
C GLY A 42 6.83 -15.18 -0.93
N ALA A 43 6.46 -15.80 0.18
CA ALA A 43 5.17 -16.51 0.34
C ALA A 43 3.93 -15.64 0.03
N PRO A 44 3.87 -14.34 0.38
CA PRO A 44 2.73 -13.51 0.02
C PRO A 44 2.53 -13.33 -1.49
N ALA A 45 3.61 -13.31 -2.28
CA ALA A 45 3.49 -13.25 -3.74
C ALA A 45 2.98 -14.55 -4.35
N HIS A 46 3.36 -15.69 -3.76
CA HIS A 46 2.83 -17.01 -4.14
C HIS A 46 1.31 -17.04 -3.93
N ALA A 47 0.83 -16.72 -2.73
CA ALA A 47 -0.60 -16.66 -2.43
C ALA A 47 -1.35 -15.68 -3.34
N ALA A 48 -0.76 -14.52 -3.64
CA ALA A 48 -1.36 -13.52 -4.52
C ALA A 48 -1.51 -13.95 -5.98
N LEU A 49 -0.62 -14.81 -6.47
CA LEU A 49 -0.73 -15.42 -7.80
C LEU A 49 -1.84 -16.46 -7.84
N LEU A 50 -1.95 -17.28 -6.79
CA LEU A 50 -3.04 -18.25 -6.63
C LEU A 50 -4.40 -17.59 -6.43
N SER A 51 -4.43 -16.34 -5.96
CA SER A 51 -5.67 -15.59 -5.71
C SER A 51 -6.23 -14.85 -6.93
N GLN A 52 -5.57 -14.91 -8.09
CA GLN A 52 -6.06 -14.27 -9.31
C GLN A 52 -7.30 -15.03 -9.85
N PRO A 53 -8.16 -14.39 -10.68
CA PRO A 53 -9.25 -15.10 -11.34
C PRO A 53 -8.79 -16.38 -12.07
N PRO A 54 -9.61 -17.45 -12.10
CA PRO A 54 -9.28 -18.67 -12.83
C PRO A 54 -8.84 -18.40 -14.28
N GLY A 55 -7.72 -19.00 -14.69
CA GLY A 55 -7.15 -18.82 -16.03
C GLY A 55 -6.20 -17.62 -16.19
N SER A 56 -6.00 -16.80 -15.15
CA SER A 56 -5.15 -15.59 -15.24
C SER A 56 -3.69 -15.86 -15.64
N LEU A 57 -3.16 -17.05 -15.34
CA LEU A 57 -1.77 -17.42 -15.59
C LEU A 57 -1.60 -18.42 -16.75
N LYS A 58 -2.66 -18.69 -17.54
CA LYS A 58 -2.59 -19.58 -18.71
C LYS A 58 -1.58 -19.07 -19.74
N GLY A 59 -1.57 -17.77 -20.03
CA GLY A 59 -0.62 -17.13 -20.94
C GLY A 59 0.71 -16.69 -20.29
N GLY A 60 1.06 -17.29 -19.15
CA GLY A 60 2.30 -17.05 -18.42
C GLY A 60 2.26 -15.88 -17.42
N LEU A 61 3.33 -15.76 -16.63
CA LEU A 61 3.52 -14.68 -15.66
C LEU A 61 4.40 -13.58 -16.25
N ARG A 62 3.86 -12.36 -16.35
CA ARG A 62 4.64 -11.15 -16.59
C ARG A 62 4.35 -10.14 -15.48
N VAL A 63 5.36 -9.83 -14.67
CA VAL A 63 5.23 -8.91 -13.52
C VAL A 63 6.34 -7.86 -13.52
N THR A 64 6.00 -6.65 -13.10
CA THR A 64 6.98 -5.58 -12.91
C THR A 64 7.65 -5.72 -11.55
N GLU A 65 8.95 -5.99 -11.54
CA GLU A 65 9.72 -5.97 -10.31
C GLU A 65 10.07 -4.55 -9.88
N GLN A 66 9.72 -4.21 -8.63
CA GLN A 66 9.98 -2.91 -8.02
C GLN A 66 11.47 -2.76 -7.68
N GLY A 67 12.06 -1.60 -7.97
CA GLY A 67 13.50 -1.36 -7.80
C GLY A 67 13.95 -1.52 -6.35
N GLU A 68 13.12 -1.04 -5.43
CA GLU A 68 13.26 -1.17 -3.98
C GLU A 68 13.21 -2.63 -3.49
N MET A 69 12.68 -3.56 -4.30
CA MET A 69 12.56 -4.98 -3.98
C MET A 69 13.64 -5.86 -4.63
N ILE A 70 14.39 -5.36 -5.61
CA ILE A 70 15.37 -6.17 -6.37
C ILE A 70 16.38 -6.83 -5.44
N ARG A 71 16.95 -6.10 -4.47
CA ARG A 71 17.90 -6.67 -3.50
C ARG A 71 17.30 -7.85 -2.72
N PHE A 72 16.01 -7.78 -2.38
CA PHE A 72 15.36 -8.77 -1.53
C PHE A 72 14.82 -9.98 -2.29
N LYS A 73 14.71 -9.90 -3.62
CA LYS A 73 14.30 -11.02 -4.48
C LYS A 73 15.46 -11.62 -5.30
N TYR A 74 16.48 -10.82 -5.60
CA TYR A 74 17.54 -11.19 -6.53
C TYR A 74 18.94 -10.77 -6.07
N GLY A 75 19.09 -10.25 -4.84
CA GLY A 75 20.38 -9.74 -4.36
C GLY A 75 21.44 -10.82 -4.13
N LEU A 76 21.03 -12.08 -3.98
CA LEU A 76 21.91 -13.24 -3.83
C LEU A 76 21.42 -14.39 -4.73
N PRO A 77 22.30 -15.30 -5.17
CA PRO A 77 21.91 -16.46 -5.98
C PRO A 77 20.83 -17.32 -5.33
N GLU A 78 20.95 -17.62 -4.04
CA GLU A 78 20.01 -18.46 -3.30
C GLU A 78 18.63 -17.80 -3.19
N VAL A 79 18.61 -16.48 -2.98
CA VAL A 79 17.38 -15.67 -2.94
C VAL A 79 16.72 -15.61 -4.32
N THR A 80 17.52 -15.56 -5.39
CA THR A 80 17.04 -15.61 -6.77
C THR A 80 16.37 -16.95 -7.07
N VAL A 81 17.03 -18.06 -6.71
CA VAL A 81 16.46 -19.41 -6.85
C VAL A 81 15.13 -19.48 -6.09
N SER A 82 15.10 -19.05 -4.83
CA SER A 82 13.86 -19.03 -4.03
C SER A 82 12.73 -18.23 -4.69
N SER A 83 13.03 -17.02 -5.19
CA SER A 83 12.03 -16.17 -5.85
C SER A 83 11.48 -16.80 -7.14
N LEU A 84 12.35 -17.36 -7.98
CA LEU A 84 11.94 -18.02 -9.21
C LEU A 84 11.17 -19.32 -8.92
N SER A 85 11.58 -20.11 -7.94
CA SER A 85 10.88 -21.32 -7.51
C SER A 85 9.45 -21.01 -7.06
N LEU A 86 9.24 -19.95 -6.27
CA LEU A 86 7.91 -19.53 -5.83
C LEU A 86 7.02 -19.08 -7.00
N TYR A 87 7.57 -18.37 -7.98
CA TYR A 87 6.80 -18.00 -9.17
C TYR A 87 6.44 -19.23 -10.00
N THR A 88 7.40 -20.13 -10.25
CA THR A 88 7.15 -21.34 -11.02
C THR A 88 6.10 -22.23 -10.34
N SER A 89 6.18 -22.45 -9.02
CA SER A 89 5.18 -23.26 -8.31
C SER A 89 3.79 -22.64 -8.38
N ALA A 90 3.68 -21.33 -8.13
CA ALA A 90 2.39 -20.64 -8.17
C ALA A 90 1.73 -20.68 -9.55
N ILE A 91 2.52 -20.55 -10.64
CA ILE A 91 2.00 -20.65 -12.01
C ILE A 91 1.46 -22.05 -12.28
N LEU A 92 2.21 -23.09 -11.92
CA LEU A 92 1.81 -24.48 -12.13
C LEU A 92 0.54 -24.81 -11.32
N GLU A 93 0.52 -24.45 -10.05
CA GLU A 93 -0.60 -24.70 -9.16
C GLU A 93 -1.86 -23.91 -9.59
N ALA A 94 -1.76 -22.61 -9.88
CA ALA A 94 -2.91 -21.81 -10.32
C ALA A 94 -3.55 -22.32 -11.63
N ASN A 95 -2.73 -22.90 -12.53
CA ASN A 95 -3.21 -23.42 -13.81
C ASN A 95 -3.88 -24.79 -13.69
N LEU A 96 -3.54 -25.57 -12.66
CA LEU A 96 -4.08 -26.93 -12.44
C LEU A 96 -5.16 -26.96 -11.36
N LEU A 97 -5.04 -26.12 -10.35
CA LEU A 97 -5.88 -26.00 -9.16
C LEU A 97 -6.33 -24.55 -9.01
N PRO A 98 -7.18 -24.04 -9.92
CA PRO A 98 -7.64 -22.66 -9.87
C PRO A 98 -8.42 -22.39 -8.58
N PRO A 99 -8.41 -21.14 -8.07
CA PRO A 99 -9.21 -20.78 -6.91
C PRO A 99 -10.71 -20.91 -7.21
N PRO A 100 -11.55 -21.08 -6.19
CA PRO A 100 -13.00 -21.13 -6.39
C PRO A 100 -13.52 -19.81 -6.96
N GLU A 101 -14.55 -19.90 -7.81
CA GLU A 101 -15.29 -18.70 -8.22
C GLU A 101 -16.04 -18.12 -7.01
N PRO A 102 -16.10 -16.78 -6.86
CA PRO A 102 -16.82 -16.17 -5.75
C PRO A 102 -18.32 -16.34 -5.91
N LYS A 103 -18.99 -16.59 -4.78
CA LYS A 103 -20.45 -16.62 -4.66
C LYS A 103 -21.04 -15.25 -5.03
N ASP A 104 -22.29 -15.23 -5.52
CA ASP A 104 -22.96 -13.98 -5.88
C ASP A 104 -23.10 -13.01 -4.70
N SER A 105 -23.37 -13.52 -3.48
CA SER A 105 -23.42 -12.68 -2.28
C SER A 105 -22.08 -11.98 -2.01
N TRP A 106 -20.95 -12.67 -2.22
CA TRP A 106 -19.62 -12.11 -2.06
C TRP A 106 -19.31 -11.03 -3.11
N ARG A 107 -19.79 -11.21 -4.34
CA ARG A 107 -19.68 -10.19 -5.40
C ARG A 107 -20.45 -8.93 -5.01
N HIS A 108 -21.68 -9.08 -4.51
CA HIS A 108 -22.49 -7.95 -4.03
C HIS A 108 -21.85 -7.23 -2.83
N ILE A 109 -21.28 -7.96 -1.87
CA ILE A 109 -20.51 -7.36 -0.77
C ILE A 109 -19.32 -6.58 -1.32
N MET A 110 -18.57 -7.12 -2.28
CA MET A 110 -17.44 -6.40 -2.88
C MET A 110 -17.85 -5.16 -3.67
N ASP A 111 -18.99 -5.18 -4.36
CA ASP A 111 -19.55 -4.00 -5.03
C ASP A 111 -19.89 -2.90 -4.02
N GLU A 112 -20.52 -3.26 -2.89
CA GLU A 112 -20.83 -2.36 -1.77
C GLU A 112 -19.56 -1.78 -1.13
N LEU A 113 -18.59 -2.65 -0.77
CA LEU A 113 -17.29 -2.24 -0.23
C LEU A 113 -16.55 -1.29 -1.19
N SER A 114 -16.62 -1.56 -2.50
CA SER A 114 -15.97 -0.75 -3.54
C SER A 114 -16.54 0.67 -3.58
N VAL A 115 -17.87 0.83 -3.54
CA VAL A 115 -18.51 2.15 -3.55
C VAL A 115 -18.13 2.94 -2.30
N ILE A 116 -18.37 2.37 -1.11
CA ILE A 116 -18.13 3.05 0.18
C ILE A 116 -16.64 3.44 0.31
N SER A 117 -15.72 2.51 0.05
CA SER A 117 -14.28 2.79 0.16
C SER A 117 -13.80 3.87 -0.82
N CYS A 118 -14.38 3.92 -2.02
CA CYS A 118 -14.05 4.92 -3.02
C CYS A 118 -14.54 6.31 -2.61
N GLU A 119 -15.77 6.39 -2.08
CA GLU A 119 -16.36 7.62 -1.54
C GLU A 119 -15.53 8.15 -0.37
N THR A 120 -15.24 7.34 0.64
CA THR A 120 -14.38 7.73 1.77
C THR A 120 -13.01 8.22 1.28
N TYR A 121 -12.36 7.47 0.39
CA TYR A 121 -11.05 7.87 -0.16
C TYR A 121 -11.12 9.22 -0.88
N ARG A 122 -12.15 9.46 -1.71
CA ARG A 122 -12.29 10.71 -2.47
C ARG A 122 -12.70 11.87 -1.58
N GLY A 123 -13.50 11.61 -0.54
CA GLY A 123 -13.88 12.57 0.49
C GLY A 123 -12.67 13.26 1.08
N TYR A 124 -11.65 12.50 1.48
CA TYR A 124 -10.39 13.10 1.95
C TYR A 124 -9.52 13.64 0.80
N VAL A 125 -9.21 12.80 -0.19
CA VAL A 125 -8.12 13.10 -1.13
C VAL A 125 -8.48 14.17 -2.16
N ARG A 126 -9.77 14.33 -2.48
CA ARG A 126 -10.26 15.27 -3.49
C ARG A 126 -11.12 16.39 -2.91
N GLU A 127 -12.08 16.04 -2.05
CA GLU A 127 -13.14 16.96 -1.64
C GLU A 127 -12.73 17.79 -0.42
N ASN A 128 -11.95 17.23 0.50
CA ASN A 128 -11.43 17.95 1.65
C ASN A 128 -10.35 18.96 1.23
N LYS A 129 -10.71 20.24 1.31
CA LYS A 129 -9.85 21.39 0.97
C LYS A 129 -8.55 21.46 1.78
N ASP A 130 -8.55 20.92 3.01
CA ASP A 130 -7.41 20.98 3.92
C ASP A 130 -6.41 19.83 3.68
N PHE A 131 -6.79 18.86 2.84
CA PHE A 131 -5.97 17.69 2.55
C PHE A 131 -4.65 17.99 1.86
N VAL A 132 -4.65 18.83 0.81
CA VAL A 132 -3.40 19.15 0.08
C VAL A 132 -2.42 19.96 0.95
N PRO A 133 -2.85 21.00 1.67
CA PRO A 133 -2.00 21.67 2.66
C PRO A 133 -1.43 20.71 3.72
N TYR A 134 -2.28 19.82 4.25
CA TYR A 134 -1.86 18.82 5.23
C TYR A 134 -0.83 17.86 4.65
N PHE A 135 -1.10 17.27 3.49
CA PHE A 135 -0.22 16.32 2.80
C PHE A 135 1.18 16.89 2.57
N ARG A 136 1.30 18.12 2.08
CA ARG A 136 2.60 18.78 1.83
C ARG A 136 3.35 19.08 3.13
N SER A 137 2.63 19.28 4.22
CA SER A 137 3.22 19.59 5.53
C SER A 137 3.64 18.31 6.27
N ALA A 138 2.77 17.30 6.32
CA ALA A 138 2.98 16.07 7.08
C ALA A 138 3.97 15.09 6.41
N THR A 139 4.25 15.26 5.11
CA THR A 139 5.11 14.36 4.34
C THR A 139 6.27 15.11 3.67
N PRO A 140 7.36 14.43 3.29
CA PRO A 140 8.46 15.02 2.52
C PRO A 140 8.17 15.10 1.00
N GLU A 141 6.90 15.21 0.57
CA GLU A 141 6.55 15.17 -0.87
C GLU A 141 7.30 16.21 -1.70
N GLN A 142 7.42 17.43 -1.18
CA GLN A 142 8.06 18.52 -1.89
C GLN A 142 9.57 18.27 -2.02
N GLU A 143 10.18 17.75 -0.97
CA GLU A 143 11.60 17.42 -0.90
C GLU A 143 11.94 16.23 -1.79
N LEU A 144 11.06 15.23 -1.91
CA LEU A 144 11.24 14.10 -2.84
C LEU A 144 11.34 14.56 -4.31
N GLY A 145 10.69 15.66 -4.68
CA GLY A 145 10.78 16.24 -6.01
C GLY A 145 12.03 17.10 -6.25
N LYS A 146 12.62 17.63 -5.18
CA LYS A 146 13.82 18.48 -5.22
C LYS A 146 15.12 17.67 -5.20
N LEU A 147 15.11 16.53 -4.50
CA LEU A 147 16.28 15.69 -4.35
C LEU A 147 16.50 14.82 -5.60
N PRO A 148 17.76 14.53 -5.99
CA PRO A 148 18.11 13.71 -7.16
C PRO A 148 17.87 12.20 -6.91
N LEU A 149 16.72 11.84 -6.35
CA LEU A 149 16.36 10.47 -5.96
C LEU A 149 15.68 9.69 -7.10
N GLY A 150 15.04 10.39 -8.05
CA GLY A 150 14.30 9.78 -9.14
C GLY A 150 14.65 10.39 -10.50
N SER A 151 14.69 9.55 -11.55
CA SER A 151 14.95 10.00 -12.93
C SER A 151 13.77 10.74 -13.58
N ARG A 152 12.62 10.80 -12.91
CA ARG A 152 11.36 11.34 -13.45
C ARG A 152 10.80 12.42 -12.52
N PRO A 153 10.21 13.50 -13.08
CA PRO A 153 9.58 14.54 -12.26
C PRO A 153 8.41 13.97 -11.46
N ALA A 154 8.27 14.44 -10.21
CA ALA A 154 7.26 13.95 -9.27
C ALA A 154 5.81 14.20 -9.73
N LYS A 155 5.58 15.33 -10.44
CA LYS A 155 4.27 15.72 -10.97
C LYS A 155 4.22 15.69 -12.49
N ARG A 156 3.04 15.44 -13.04
CA ARG A 156 2.72 15.65 -14.46
C ARG A 156 2.50 17.14 -14.78
N ARG A 157 1.98 17.91 -13.82
CA ARG A 157 1.78 19.37 -13.91
C ARG A 157 2.25 20.03 -12.59
N PRO A 158 3.17 21.00 -12.60
CA PRO A 158 3.77 21.57 -11.38
C PRO A 158 2.76 22.20 -10.40
N THR A 159 1.69 22.79 -10.91
CA THR A 159 0.67 23.53 -10.13
C THR A 159 -0.56 22.71 -9.76
N GLY A 160 -0.63 21.43 -10.12
CA GLY A 160 -1.82 20.61 -9.88
C GLY A 160 -1.96 20.11 -8.44
N GLY A 161 -3.17 19.67 -8.08
CA GLY A 161 -3.45 18.95 -6.83
C GLY A 161 -2.95 17.50 -6.85
N VAL A 162 -3.46 16.65 -5.96
CA VAL A 162 -3.07 15.22 -5.85
C VAL A 162 -3.18 14.48 -7.18
N GLU A 163 -4.15 14.84 -8.03
CA GLU A 163 -4.37 14.25 -9.36
C GLU A 163 -3.21 14.44 -10.34
N SER A 164 -2.35 15.42 -10.09
CA SER A 164 -1.15 15.66 -10.89
C SER A 164 0.07 14.86 -10.41
N LEU A 165 0.00 14.28 -9.21
CA LEU A 165 1.08 13.49 -8.60
C LEU A 165 1.13 12.10 -9.20
N ARG A 166 2.34 11.56 -9.39
CA ARG A 166 2.53 10.18 -9.83
C ARG A 166 2.36 9.22 -8.66
N ALA A 167 2.01 7.96 -8.95
CA ALA A 167 1.81 6.92 -7.93
C ALA A 167 3.02 6.69 -7.02
N ILE A 168 4.25 6.74 -7.56
CA ILE A 168 5.48 6.52 -6.77
C ILE A 168 5.65 7.64 -5.72
N PRO A 169 5.74 8.94 -6.07
CA PRO A 169 5.79 10.01 -5.08
C PRO A 169 4.62 9.98 -4.08
N TRP A 170 3.43 9.60 -4.53
CA TRP A 170 2.26 9.47 -3.65
C TRP A 170 2.48 8.44 -2.54
N ILE A 171 2.78 7.18 -2.89
CA ILE A 171 3.00 6.12 -1.91
C ILE A 171 4.24 6.40 -1.07
N PHE A 172 5.31 6.90 -1.70
CA PHE A 172 6.59 7.11 -1.04
C PHE A 172 6.51 8.22 0.02
N ALA A 173 5.82 9.33 -0.25
CA ALA A 173 5.64 10.42 0.71
C ALA A 173 4.96 9.95 2.01
N TRP A 174 3.89 9.16 1.90
CA TRP A 174 3.18 8.59 3.06
C TRP A 174 3.90 7.41 3.70
N THR A 175 4.80 6.76 2.98
CA THR A 175 5.70 5.76 3.57
C THR A 175 6.71 6.43 4.50
N GLN A 176 7.21 7.59 4.10
CA GLN A 176 8.21 8.34 4.85
C GLN A 176 7.69 8.90 6.18
N ASN A 177 6.42 9.27 6.27
CA ASN A 177 5.81 9.75 7.52
C ASN A 177 5.12 8.64 8.35
N ARG A 178 5.22 7.38 7.90
CA ARG A 178 4.69 6.19 8.59
C ARG A 178 3.17 6.10 8.72
N LEU A 179 2.39 6.95 8.04
CA LEU A 179 0.93 6.82 8.02
C LEU A 179 0.44 5.84 6.96
N MET A 180 1.19 5.61 5.89
CA MET A 180 0.85 4.64 4.83
C MET A 180 -0.53 4.86 4.17
N LEU A 181 -1.08 6.07 4.28
CA LEU A 181 -2.45 6.45 3.90
C LEU A 181 -2.95 5.85 2.57
N PRO A 182 -2.16 5.87 1.46
CA PRO A 182 -2.62 5.39 0.16
C PRO A 182 -3.01 3.92 0.12
N ALA A 183 -2.46 3.12 1.03
CA ALA A 183 -2.55 1.67 1.00
C ALA A 183 -3.69 1.11 1.85
N TRP A 184 -4.41 1.94 2.60
CA TRP A 184 -5.52 1.50 3.45
C TRP A 184 -6.74 2.44 3.42
N LEU A 185 -6.58 3.73 3.12
CA LEU A 185 -7.67 4.70 3.24
C LEU A 185 -8.96 4.26 2.53
N GLY A 186 -10.04 4.20 3.32
CA GLY A 186 -11.39 3.80 2.91
C GLY A 186 -11.67 2.29 3.01
N ALA A 187 -10.65 1.44 3.19
CA ALA A 187 -10.84 0.00 3.26
C ALA A 187 -11.53 -0.44 4.56
N GLY A 188 -11.00 -0.08 5.73
CA GLY A 188 -11.62 -0.50 6.99
C GLY A 188 -12.92 0.22 7.27
N THR A 189 -13.06 1.49 6.87
CA THR A 189 -14.37 2.20 6.90
C THR A 189 -15.47 1.46 6.15
N ALA A 190 -15.17 0.92 4.96
CA ALA A 190 -16.12 0.12 4.20
C ALA A 190 -16.43 -1.23 4.87
N LEU A 191 -15.40 -1.90 5.41
CA LEU A 191 -15.57 -3.16 6.14
C LEU A 191 -16.44 -2.96 7.39
N GLN A 192 -16.18 -1.90 8.15
CA GLN A 192 -16.93 -1.53 9.35
C GLN A 192 -18.41 -1.33 9.03
N LYS A 193 -18.71 -0.61 7.95
CA LYS A 193 -20.09 -0.38 7.53
C LYS A 193 -20.84 -1.68 7.21
N VAL A 194 -20.18 -2.61 6.53
CA VAL A 194 -20.75 -3.93 6.20
C VAL A 194 -20.92 -4.80 7.46
N VAL A 195 -20.01 -4.68 8.44
CA VAL A 195 -20.16 -5.32 9.76
C VAL A 195 -21.38 -4.79 10.50
N GLU A 196 -21.60 -3.47 10.51
CA GLU A 196 -22.77 -2.83 11.13
C GLU A 196 -24.10 -3.26 10.52
N ASP A 197 -24.08 -3.63 9.24
CA ASP A 197 -25.25 -4.17 8.53
C ASP A 197 -25.48 -5.68 8.82
N GLY A 198 -24.73 -6.26 9.77
CA GLY A 198 -24.89 -7.63 10.24
C GLY A 198 -24.24 -8.69 9.34
N LYS A 199 -23.38 -8.29 8.39
CA LYS A 199 -22.76 -9.20 7.40
C LYS A 199 -21.35 -9.66 7.80
N GLN A 200 -20.95 -9.51 9.07
CA GLN A 200 -19.62 -9.93 9.54
C GLN A 200 -19.33 -11.40 9.24
N SER A 201 -20.27 -12.31 9.50
CA SER A 201 -20.08 -13.74 9.23
C SER A 201 -19.84 -14.05 7.75
N GLU A 202 -20.38 -13.24 6.83
CA GLU A 202 -20.07 -13.37 5.40
C GLU A 202 -18.65 -12.90 5.08
N LEU A 203 -18.19 -11.79 5.67
CA LEU A 203 -16.80 -11.31 5.51
C LEU A 203 -15.79 -12.33 6.06
N GLU A 204 -16.08 -12.95 7.20
CA GLU A 204 -15.24 -14.02 7.76
C GLU A 204 -15.23 -15.25 6.85
N ALA A 205 -16.37 -15.63 6.27
CA ALA A 205 -16.44 -16.71 5.29
C ALA A 205 -15.65 -16.38 4.02
N MET A 206 -15.75 -15.15 3.51
CA MET A 206 -14.92 -14.69 2.39
C MET A 206 -13.43 -14.76 2.74
N CYS A 207 -13.05 -14.41 3.97
CA CYS A 207 -11.65 -14.48 4.40
C CYS A 207 -11.13 -15.92 4.44
N ARG A 208 -11.93 -16.89 4.91
CA ARG A 208 -11.50 -18.29 4.94
C ARG A 208 -11.51 -18.96 3.57
N ASP A 209 -12.56 -18.72 2.79
CA ASP A 209 -12.89 -19.55 1.63
C ASP A 209 -12.55 -18.89 0.28
N TRP A 210 -12.22 -17.59 0.27
CA TRP A 210 -11.92 -16.86 -0.96
C TRP A 210 -10.51 -16.25 -0.95
N PRO A 211 -9.54 -16.86 -1.67
CA PRO A 211 -8.14 -16.43 -1.67
C PRO A 211 -7.92 -14.95 -2.03
N PHE A 212 -8.76 -14.39 -2.91
CA PHE A 212 -8.68 -12.98 -3.27
C PHE A 212 -8.90 -12.06 -2.06
N PHE A 213 -9.88 -12.40 -1.23
CA PHE A 213 -10.27 -11.57 -0.09
C PHE A 213 -9.28 -11.69 1.07
N SER A 214 -8.85 -12.90 1.43
CA SER A 214 -7.78 -13.07 2.43
C SER A 214 -6.47 -12.41 2.01
N THR A 215 -6.07 -12.56 0.74
CA THR A 215 -4.88 -11.87 0.21
C THR A 215 -5.02 -10.35 0.31
N ARG A 216 -6.25 -9.81 0.17
CA ARG A 216 -6.51 -8.37 0.31
C ARG A 216 -6.37 -7.92 1.76
N LEU A 217 -6.94 -8.66 2.72
CA LEU A 217 -6.81 -8.35 4.14
C LEU A 217 -5.36 -8.50 4.62
N GLY A 218 -4.68 -9.59 4.26
CA GLY A 218 -3.26 -9.78 4.60
C GLY A 218 -2.31 -8.75 3.95
N MET A 219 -2.76 -8.01 2.93
CA MET A 219 -2.05 -6.82 2.44
C MET A 219 -2.24 -5.63 3.38
N LEU A 220 -3.47 -5.40 3.87
CA LEU A 220 -3.76 -4.35 4.85
C LEU A 220 -3.00 -4.60 6.15
N GLU A 221 -3.01 -5.83 6.67
CA GLU A 221 -2.28 -6.17 7.90
C GLU A 221 -0.77 -5.91 7.78
N MET A 222 -0.18 -6.22 6.62
CA MET A 222 1.24 -5.95 6.40
C MET A 222 1.52 -4.44 6.37
N VAL A 223 0.62 -3.65 5.78
CA VAL A 223 0.73 -2.19 5.77
C VAL A 223 0.61 -1.66 7.20
N PHE A 224 -0.37 -2.13 7.97
CA PHE A 224 -0.59 -1.73 9.35
C PHE A 224 0.59 -2.06 10.25
N SER A 225 1.22 -3.23 10.09
CA SER A 225 2.42 -3.61 10.85
C SER A 225 3.64 -2.72 10.60
N LYS A 226 3.63 -1.94 9.50
CA LYS A 226 4.67 -0.95 9.15
C LYS A 226 4.26 0.48 9.46
N ALA A 227 2.97 0.75 9.63
CA ALA A 227 2.49 2.05 10.05
C ALA A 227 2.87 2.30 11.51
N ASP A 228 3.08 3.57 11.85
CA ASP A 228 3.40 3.99 13.21
C ASP A 228 2.68 5.31 13.51
N LEU A 229 1.62 5.22 14.30
CA LEU A 229 0.76 6.36 14.62
C LEU A 229 1.46 7.39 15.49
N TRP A 230 2.40 6.97 16.33
CA TRP A 230 3.17 7.87 17.18
C TRP A 230 4.15 8.68 16.34
N LEU A 231 4.87 8.04 15.39
CA LEU A 231 5.71 8.76 14.45
C LEU A 231 4.90 9.67 13.53
N ALA A 232 3.74 9.23 13.03
CA ALA A 232 2.87 10.08 12.22
C ALA A 232 2.40 11.33 12.99
N ASP A 233 2.05 11.18 14.27
CA ASP A 233 1.72 12.30 15.15
C ASP A 233 2.93 13.21 15.42
N TYR A 234 4.13 12.65 15.60
CA TYR A 234 5.35 13.42 15.77
C TYR A 234 5.67 14.30 14.55
N TYR A 235 5.46 13.80 13.33
CA TYR A 235 5.58 14.60 12.11
C TYR A 235 4.58 15.77 12.11
N ASP A 236 3.33 15.53 12.51
CA ASP A 236 2.33 16.58 12.62
C ASP A 236 2.73 17.66 13.64
N GLN A 237 3.16 17.25 14.84
CA GLN A 237 3.59 18.17 15.88
C GLN A 237 4.79 19.02 15.44
N ARG A 238 5.71 18.46 14.65
CA ARG A 238 6.94 19.15 14.23
C ARG A 238 6.75 20.02 13.00
N LEU A 239 5.94 19.60 12.03
CA LEU A 239 5.92 20.15 10.68
C LEU A 239 4.59 20.79 10.28
N VAL A 240 3.48 20.41 10.92
CA VAL A 240 2.13 20.79 10.48
C VAL A 240 1.61 21.95 11.33
N ALA A 241 0.98 22.93 10.68
CA ALA A 241 0.31 24.02 11.36
C ALA A 241 -0.82 23.49 12.28
N LYS A 242 -0.94 24.03 13.49
CA LYS A 242 -1.93 23.60 14.50
C LYS A 242 -3.38 23.57 14.00
N THR A 243 -3.72 24.41 13.03
CA THR A 243 -5.05 24.45 12.40
C THR A 243 -5.39 23.18 11.62
N LEU A 244 -4.40 22.40 11.20
CA LEU A 244 -4.56 21.15 10.44
C LEU A 244 -4.38 19.89 11.32
N TRP A 245 -4.01 20.03 12.60
CA TRP A 245 -3.88 18.91 13.52
C TRP A 245 -5.16 18.07 13.69
N PRO A 246 -6.38 18.65 13.69
CA PRO A 246 -7.61 17.84 13.74
C PRO A 246 -7.71 16.82 12.61
N LEU A 247 -7.33 17.20 11.38
CA LEU A 247 -7.35 16.28 10.23
C LEU A 247 -6.33 15.14 10.40
N GLY A 248 -5.13 15.46 10.88
CA GLY A 248 -4.12 14.44 11.15
C GLY A 248 -4.57 13.45 12.22
N LYS A 249 -5.19 13.95 13.30
CA LYS A 249 -5.77 13.10 14.36
C LYS A 249 -6.90 12.22 13.79
N GLU A 250 -7.82 12.79 13.02
CA GLU A 250 -8.92 12.06 12.39
C GLU A 250 -8.42 10.90 11.53
N LEU A 251 -7.39 11.13 10.71
CA LEU A 251 -6.77 10.07 9.89
C LEU A 251 -6.09 8.98 10.74
N ARG A 252 -5.51 9.32 11.88
CA ARG A 252 -4.90 8.34 12.81
C ARG A 252 -5.96 7.53 13.54
N ASP A 253 -7.02 8.18 14.02
CA ASP A 253 -8.16 7.51 14.66
C ASP A 253 -8.79 6.51 13.68
N LEU A 254 -8.95 6.89 12.40
CA LEU A 254 -9.47 6.01 11.35
C LEU A 254 -8.58 4.77 11.14
N LEU A 255 -7.26 4.92 11.19
CA LEU A 255 -6.34 3.78 11.07
C LEU A 255 -6.44 2.84 12.29
N GLU A 256 -6.61 3.37 13.51
CA GLU A 256 -6.85 2.53 14.70
C GLU A 256 -8.15 1.73 14.61
N GLU A 257 -9.21 2.33 14.09
CA GLU A 257 -10.49 1.66 13.84
C GLU A 257 -10.36 0.59 12.75
N ASP A 258 -9.73 0.93 11.61
CA ASP A 258 -9.49 0.02 10.50
C ASP A 258 -8.72 -1.25 10.95
N ILE A 259 -7.72 -1.10 11.83
CA ILE A 259 -6.96 -2.23 12.38
C ILE A 259 -7.88 -3.18 13.17
N LYS A 260 -8.75 -2.65 14.04
CA LYS A 260 -9.65 -3.46 14.87
C LYS A 260 -10.60 -4.29 14.02
N VAL A 261 -11.15 -3.69 12.96
CA VAL A 261 -12.11 -4.35 12.07
C VAL A 261 -11.45 -5.44 11.24
N VAL A 262 -10.24 -5.18 10.72
CA VAL A 262 -9.49 -6.20 9.97
C VAL A 262 -9.14 -7.38 10.86
N LEU A 263 -8.67 -7.15 12.09
CA LEU A 263 -8.39 -8.22 13.05
C LEU A 263 -9.64 -9.01 13.44
N ALA A 264 -10.77 -8.34 13.63
CA ALA A 264 -12.04 -8.99 13.93
C ALA A 264 -12.48 -9.94 12.79
N ILE A 265 -12.37 -9.51 11.53
CA ILE A 265 -12.72 -10.34 10.37
C ILE A 265 -11.73 -11.49 10.18
N ALA A 266 -10.44 -11.25 10.42
CA ALA A 266 -9.39 -12.28 10.35
C ALA A 266 -9.49 -13.30 11.49
N ASN A 267 -10.22 -12.98 12.57
CA ASN A 267 -10.28 -13.76 13.82
C ASN A 267 -8.91 -13.90 14.51
N ASP A 268 -8.08 -12.86 14.43
CA ASP A 268 -6.74 -12.82 15.01
C ASP A 268 -6.61 -11.78 16.12
N SER A 269 -5.69 -12.03 17.05
CA SER A 269 -5.40 -11.12 18.17
C SER A 269 -4.28 -10.12 17.88
N HIS A 270 -3.47 -10.37 16.85
CA HIS A 270 -2.38 -9.51 16.43
C HIS A 270 -2.19 -9.57 14.91
N LEU A 271 -1.69 -8.48 14.34
CA LEU A 271 -1.47 -8.37 12.89
C LEU A 271 -0.51 -9.45 12.39
N MET A 272 -0.79 -10.01 11.21
CA MET A 272 0.09 -10.93 10.49
C MET A 272 0.39 -12.23 11.26
N ALA A 273 -0.60 -12.76 12.00
CA ALA A 273 -0.41 -13.93 12.87
C ALA A 273 -0.02 -15.21 12.10
N ASP A 274 -0.47 -15.32 10.86
CA ASP A 274 -0.17 -16.39 9.91
C ASP A 274 1.27 -16.35 9.36
N LEU A 275 1.98 -15.22 9.53
CA LEU A 275 3.30 -14.97 8.95
C LEU A 275 4.32 -14.49 10.00
N PRO A 276 4.61 -15.30 11.04
CA PRO A 276 5.42 -14.87 12.20
C PRO A 276 6.83 -14.41 11.82
N TRP A 277 7.48 -15.06 10.85
CA TRP A 277 8.79 -14.64 10.35
C TRP A 277 8.76 -13.25 9.70
N ILE A 278 7.70 -12.95 8.94
CA ILE A 278 7.54 -11.63 8.31
C ILE A 278 7.25 -10.59 9.38
N ALA A 279 6.40 -10.90 10.36
CA ALA A 279 6.11 -10.03 11.49
C ALA A 279 7.39 -9.69 12.28
N GLU A 280 8.20 -10.69 12.65
CA GLU A 280 9.49 -10.49 13.34
C GLU A 280 10.45 -9.62 12.50
N SER A 281 10.57 -9.92 11.19
CA SER A 281 11.42 -9.15 10.29
C SER A 281 10.96 -7.69 10.12
N ILE A 282 9.66 -7.42 10.18
CA ILE A 282 9.12 -6.05 10.19
C ILE A 282 9.43 -5.37 11.52
N GLN A 283 9.18 -6.05 12.64
CA GLN A 283 9.43 -5.52 13.98
C GLN A 283 10.89 -5.12 14.16
N LEU A 284 11.84 -5.98 13.75
CA LEU A 284 13.27 -5.67 13.80
C LEU A 284 13.59 -4.41 12.99
N ARG A 285 13.07 -4.28 11.77
CA ARG A 285 13.33 -3.11 10.91
C ARG A 285 12.67 -1.84 11.44
N ASN A 286 11.50 -1.94 12.08
CA ASN A 286 10.83 -0.79 12.68
C ASN A 286 11.74 -0.12 13.72
N VAL A 287 12.41 -0.89 14.58
CA VAL A 287 13.36 -0.38 15.60
C VAL A 287 14.50 0.43 14.98
N TYR A 288 15.09 -0.04 13.87
CA TYR A 288 16.18 0.68 13.20
C TYR A 288 15.71 1.84 12.32
N THR A 289 14.44 1.83 11.89
CA THR A 289 13.88 2.89 11.05
C THR A 289 13.36 4.07 11.88
N ASP A 290 12.91 3.82 13.11
CA ASP A 290 12.45 4.83 14.06
C ASP A 290 13.40 6.04 14.23
N PRO A 291 14.70 5.88 14.55
CA PRO A 291 15.58 7.03 14.72
C PRO A 291 15.78 7.84 13.43
N LEU A 292 15.68 7.19 12.26
CA LEU A 292 15.73 7.88 10.97
C LEU A 292 14.48 8.75 10.76
N ASN A 293 13.30 8.26 11.17
CA ASN A 293 12.06 9.02 11.07
C ASN A 293 12.08 10.26 11.98
N VAL A 294 12.54 10.12 13.23
CA VAL A 294 12.66 11.25 14.17
C VAL A 294 13.65 12.30 13.64
N LEU A 295 14.83 11.85 13.20
CA LEU A 295 15.84 12.74 12.60
C LEU A 295 15.32 13.43 11.34
N GLN A 296 14.61 12.71 10.48
CA GLN A 296 14.05 13.25 9.25
C GLN A 296 13.06 14.39 9.51
N ALA A 297 12.20 14.29 10.53
CA ALA A 297 11.28 15.38 10.86
C ALA A 297 12.03 16.67 11.27
N GLU A 298 13.12 16.55 12.02
CA GLU A 298 13.96 17.70 12.36
C GLU A 298 14.68 18.28 11.13
N LEU A 299 15.19 17.43 10.24
CA LEU A 299 15.84 17.87 9.00
C LEU A 299 14.86 18.60 8.08
N LEU A 300 13.63 18.09 7.94
CA LEU A 300 12.54 18.75 7.20
C LEU A 300 12.21 20.11 7.81
N TYR A 301 12.07 20.19 9.13
CA TYR A 301 11.80 21.46 9.81
C TYR A 301 12.88 22.50 9.51
N ARG A 302 14.17 22.14 9.64
CA ARG A 302 15.29 23.04 9.37
C ARG A 302 15.37 23.45 7.91
N SER A 303 15.15 22.50 7.00
CA SER A 303 15.12 22.75 5.55
C SER A 303 14.04 23.77 5.19
N ARG A 304 12.82 23.57 5.68
CA ARG A 304 11.67 24.45 5.41
C ARG A 304 11.84 25.83 6.05
N LEU A 305 12.32 25.90 7.28
CA LEU A 305 12.61 27.18 7.95
C LEU A 305 13.68 28.00 7.20
N THR A 306 14.69 27.34 6.64
CA THR A 306 15.74 27.99 5.83
C THR A 306 15.15 28.59 4.55
N GLU A 307 14.27 27.85 3.88
CA GLU A 307 13.55 28.29 2.67
C GLU A 307 12.60 29.46 2.98
N GLU A 308 11.83 29.40 4.08
CA GLU A 308 10.94 30.49 4.54
C GLU A 308 11.71 31.78 4.85
N GLN A 309 12.93 31.66 5.38
CA GLN A 309 13.82 32.80 5.66
C GLN A 309 14.52 33.34 4.40
N GLY A 310 14.28 32.76 3.21
CA GLY A 310 14.90 33.16 1.96
C GLY A 310 16.42 32.88 1.90
N LYS A 311 16.91 31.96 2.75
CA LYS A 311 18.33 31.59 2.79
C LYS A 311 18.61 30.47 1.80
N SER A 312 19.86 30.41 1.31
CA SER A 312 20.30 29.30 0.47
C SER A 312 20.22 27.97 1.24
N PRO A 313 19.80 26.87 0.60
CA PRO A 313 19.76 25.54 1.23
C PRO A 313 21.14 25.13 1.76
N ASP A 314 21.18 24.53 2.95
CA ASP A 314 22.41 23.98 3.53
C ASP A 314 22.67 22.57 2.96
N PRO A 315 23.76 22.35 2.20
CA PRO A 315 24.06 21.06 1.60
C PRO A 315 24.14 19.91 2.61
N ARG A 316 24.52 20.19 3.86
CA ARG A 316 24.61 19.18 4.93
C ARG A 316 23.24 18.68 5.35
N VAL A 317 22.25 19.57 5.40
CA VAL A 317 20.86 19.25 5.73
C VAL A 317 20.24 18.44 4.59
N GLU A 318 20.45 18.86 3.34
CA GLU A 318 19.95 18.14 2.17
C GLU A 318 20.53 16.72 2.07
N GLN A 319 21.84 16.57 2.29
CA GLN A 319 22.50 15.27 2.29
C GLN A 319 21.99 14.37 3.41
N ALA A 320 21.88 14.88 4.64
CA ALA A 320 21.33 14.12 5.74
C ALA A 320 19.88 13.69 5.46
N LEU A 321 19.07 14.57 4.84
CA LEU A 321 17.69 14.27 4.47
C LEU A 321 17.61 13.18 3.39
N MET A 322 18.52 13.18 2.41
CA MET A 322 18.63 12.09 1.43
C MET A 322 18.95 10.76 2.10
N VAL A 323 19.86 10.75 3.09
CA VAL A 323 20.23 9.55 3.83
C VAL A 323 19.02 9.00 4.61
N THR A 324 18.26 9.86 5.30
CA THR A 324 17.06 9.39 6.02
C THR A 324 16.00 8.87 5.06
N ILE A 325 15.73 9.57 3.95
CA ILE A 325 14.74 9.12 2.96
C ILE A 325 15.11 7.74 2.40
N ALA A 326 16.37 7.55 2.00
CA ALA A 326 16.86 6.29 1.48
C ALA A 326 16.84 5.17 2.54
N GLY A 327 17.23 5.49 3.78
CA GLY A 327 17.24 4.55 4.89
C GLY A 327 15.83 4.09 5.29
N VAL A 328 14.89 5.01 5.41
CA VAL A 328 13.47 4.70 5.69
C VAL A 328 12.88 3.86 4.56
N ALA A 329 13.16 4.19 3.30
CA ALA A 329 12.71 3.40 2.16
C ALA A 329 13.26 1.96 2.18
N ALA A 330 14.54 1.80 2.50
CA ALA A 330 15.17 0.48 2.64
C ALA A 330 14.59 -0.32 3.81
N GLY A 331 14.28 0.35 4.93
CA GLY A 331 13.63 -0.24 6.10
C GLY A 331 12.20 -0.67 5.81
N MET A 332 11.41 0.16 5.13
CA MET A 332 9.99 -0.09 4.86
C MET A 332 9.74 -1.08 3.72
N ARG A 333 10.63 -1.13 2.72
CA ARG A 333 10.47 -1.97 1.51
C ARG A 333 9.14 -1.64 0.79
N ASN A 334 8.36 -2.65 0.43
CA ASN A 334 7.06 -2.53 -0.23
C ASN A 334 5.95 -2.06 0.73
N THR A 335 5.19 -1.01 0.36
CA THR A 335 4.14 -0.43 1.22
C THR A 335 2.81 -0.17 0.49
N GLY A 336 2.73 -0.41 -0.82
CA GLY A 336 1.53 -0.20 -1.64
C GLY A 336 1.66 -0.75 -3.05
#